data_AF-A0A4R2R7F1-F1
#
_entry.id   AF-A0A4R2R7F1-F1
#
_cell.length_a   1.000
_cell.length_b   1.000
_cell.length_c   1.000
_cell.angle_alpha   90.00
_cell.angle_beta   90.00
_cell.angle_gamma   90.00
#
_symmetry.space_group_name_H-M   'P 1'
#
loop_
_entity.id
_entity.type
_entity.pdbx_description
1 polymer ?
#
loop_
_entity_poly.entity_id
_entity_poly.type
_entity_poly.pdbx_seq_one_letter_code
_entity_poly.pdbx_strand_id
1 'polypeptide(L)'
;MRKLWNKLLAGAVLGLAVLTVGIYSPAYAGTSSQPDVYVDGVKLPFDVQAVNDHGRVLVPLRMIFESIGAEVTWEAKTSTVVGKRDGVTMRLPIGKKTATVGGKTVTLDVPAKLINGRTMVPVRFINESFGNLVKWDPAGVVDITSFNSPRVRVIGSDAKLVEGQVYSVQQEILQKGIVQKVQQMAGYSFNGPVWVYLSNSDAGYKDALIRETGASSTEAAQMASWANGVAYGDTIVLPLHKQESDYGRVRTIAHELSHVLFNQNEVDLPSWVNEGFAWQASLDIAFENGPQVLRGRQDLLARDEVLGALNNGAYRPLINGSYSKLVALGEANYNLELQDYLAMQELKAQYGQDKVQAYLKRFAGTGTADANFRGEFGLSMTEFGDAFRSKLAQELQEQSKGVEVTLNVTSQFQGTFSVLGQNSSQWKLFNLTPGQHTLRIYKDGRLEGATVRDAIGESDPTTNMVFLAMEPDVPVTEGGKRIEYAGAALMDSFGEYAFLNVWKTDSNGNDQFPETNRVLGVEIVNIKAIH
;
A
#
# COMPACT_ATOMS: atom_id res chain seq x y z
N MET A 1 -20.29 40.24 -23.59
CA MET A 1 -21.72 40.66 -23.64
C MET A 1 -22.56 39.50 -24.16
N ARG A 2 -23.79 39.30 -23.65
CA ARG A 2 -24.97 38.65 -24.30
C ARG A 2 -24.77 37.23 -24.92
N LYS A 3 -25.62 36.22 -24.65
CA LYS A 3 -26.98 36.20 -24.08
C LYS A 3 -27.20 35.02 -23.11
N LEU A 4 -28.08 35.27 -22.14
CA LEU A 4 -28.92 34.23 -21.52
C LEU A 4 -30.23 34.08 -22.32
N TRP A 5 -30.78 32.86 -22.32
CA TRP A 5 -32.22 32.50 -22.18
C TRP A 5 -33.25 32.54 -23.34
N ASN A 6 -34.08 31.47 -23.32
CA ASN A 6 -35.48 31.28 -23.78
C ASN A 6 -35.76 31.23 -25.30
N LYS A 7 -36.73 30.45 -25.83
CA LYS A 7 -38.04 29.92 -25.31
C LYS A 7 -38.20 28.40 -25.64
N LEU A 8 -38.99 27.54 -24.96
CA LEU A 8 -40.42 27.54 -24.56
C LEU A 8 -41.40 27.42 -25.75
N LEU A 9 -42.58 26.76 -25.68
CA LEU A 9 -43.45 26.47 -24.51
C LEU A 9 -44.49 25.34 -24.73
N ALA A 10 -44.85 24.63 -23.66
CA ALA A 10 -46.19 24.08 -23.30
C ALA A 10 -46.25 23.92 -21.76
N GLY A 11 -47.38 23.94 -21.02
CA GLY A 11 -48.81 24.11 -21.36
C GLY A 11 -49.62 22.83 -21.03
N ALA A 12 -50.69 22.82 -20.22
CA ALA A 12 -51.37 23.81 -19.36
C ALA A 12 -52.14 23.04 -18.21
N VAL A 13 -53.05 23.54 -17.35
CA VAL A 13 -53.81 24.81 -17.21
C VAL A 13 -54.32 25.02 -15.75
N LEU A 14 -54.78 26.24 -15.41
CA LEU A 14 -55.60 26.74 -14.26
C LEU A 14 -55.74 25.99 -12.90
N GLY A 15 -55.74 26.78 -11.81
CA GLY A 15 -56.42 26.46 -10.54
C GLY A 15 -55.95 27.27 -9.33
N LEU A 16 -56.69 28.32 -8.93
CA LEU A 16 -56.36 29.13 -7.73
C LEU A 16 -57.50 29.07 -6.69
N ALA A 17 -57.18 28.74 -5.44
CA ALA A 17 -58.09 28.85 -4.31
C ALA A 17 -57.30 29.17 -3.03
N VAL A 18 -57.77 30.12 -2.22
CA VAL A 18 -57.16 30.49 -0.93
C VAL A 18 -58.06 29.97 0.19
N LEU A 19 -57.47 29.22 1.12
CA LEU A 19 -58.13 28.78 2.34
C LEU A 19 -57.09 28.67 3.48
N THR A 20 -57.28 29.45 4.53
CA THR A 20 -56.50 29.41 5.77
C THR A 20 -57.27 28.65 6.84
N VAL A 21 -56.63 27.66 7.50
CA VAL A 21 -56.94 27.20 8.87
C VAL A 21 -55.91 26.13 9.27
N GLY A 22 -55.54 26.08 10.55
CA GLY A 22 -54.96 24.89 11.19
C GLY A 22 -53.45 24.67 11.01
N ILE A 23 -52.63 25.34 11.83
CA ILE A 23 -51.26 24.86 12.10
C ILE A 23 -51.38 23.63 13.02
N TYR A 24 -51.59 22.46 12.43
CA TYR A 24 -51.28 21.20 13.08
C TYR A 24 -49.78 20.94 12.90
N SER A 25 -48.99 21.26 13.92
CA SER A 25 -47.66 20.66 14.05
C SER A 25 -47.84 19.16 14.27
N PRO A 26 -47.44 18.27 13.35
CA PRO A 26 -47.39 16.85 13.68
C PRO A 26 -46.38 16.68 14.82
N ALA A 27 -46.84 16.14 15.94
CA ALA A 27 -45.93 15.71 16.99
C ALA A 27 -45.16 14.51 16.45
N TYR A 28 -43.94 14.76 15.96
CA TYR A 28 -43.03 13.71 15.52
C TYR A 28 -42.69 12.83 16.71
N ALA A 29 -43.43 11.72 16.85
CA ALA A 29 -43.09 10.62 17.73
C ALA A 29 -41.78 10.00 17.22
N GLY A 30 -40.65 10.50 17.74
CA GLY A 30 -39.32 10.08 17.31
C GLY A 30 -39.09 8.60 17.57
N THR A 31 -39.24 7.79 16.52
CA THR A 31 -38.70 6.42 16.49
C THR A 31 -37.20 6.51 16.72
N SER A 32 -36.71 5.95 17.83
CA SER A 32 -35.30 6.05 18.21
C SER A 32 -34.44 5.14 17.34
N SER A 33 -34.07 5.63 16.15
CA SER A 33 -32.89 5.12 15.45
C SER A 33 -31.69 5.17 16.40
N GLN A 34 -30.95 4.06 16.49
CA GLN A 34 -29.66 4.08 17.17
C GLN A 34 -28.68 4.89 16.32
N PRO A 35 -27.83 5.72 16.92
CA PRO A 35 -27.09 6.72 16.16
C PRO A 35 -25.90 6.12 15.43
N ASP A 36 -25.90 6.23 14.09
CA ASP A 36 -24.73 5.96 13.27
C ASP A 36 -23.60 6.94 13.63
N VAL A 37 -22.36 6.45 13.67
CA VAL A 37 -21.17 7.27 13.92
C VAL A 37 -20.25 7.23 12.71
N TYR A 38 -19.89 8.41 12.24
CA TYR A 38 -18.91 8.65 11.20
C TYR A 38 -17.68 9.31 11.81
N VAL A 39 -16.50 8.89 11.35
CA VAL A 39 -15.22 9.54 11.67
C VAL A 39 -14.59 9.98 10.35
N ASP A 40 -14.37 11.28 10.22
CA ASP A 40 -13.84 11.93 9.01
C ASP A 40 -14.57 11.56 7.70
N GLY A 41 -15.86 11.25 7.81
CA GLY A 41 -16.73 10.82 6.71
C GLY A 41 -16.86 9.31 6.52
N VAL A 42 -16.04 8.50 7.20
CA VAL A 42 -16.11 7.02 7.17
C VAL A 42 -17.02 6.52 8.28
N LYS A 43 -18.05 5.73 7.96
CA LYS A 43 -18.91 5.09 8.96
C LYS A 43 -18.16 4.00 9.72
N LEU A 44 -18.32 3.94 11.04
CA LEU A 44 -17.66 2.95 11.89
C LEU A 44 -18.54 1.71 12.14
N PRO A 45 -18.05 0.49 11.80
CA PRO A 45 -18.81 -0.75 11.99
C PRO A 45 -18.68 -1.29 13.42
N PHE A 46 -19.51 -0.80 14.36
CA PHE A 46 -19.46 -1.26 15.75
C PHE A 46 -20.05 -2.65 15.99
N ASP A 47 -19.37 -3.43 16.84
CA ASP A 47 -19.88 -4.67 17.43
C ASP A 47 -20.80 -4.44 18.64
N VAL A 48 -20.64 -3.30 19.33
CA VAL A 48 -21.53 -2.82 20.40
C VAL A 48 -22.03 -1.44 20.03
N GLN A 49 -23.32 -1.35 19.72
CA GLN A 49 -23.98 -0.12 19.28
C GLN A 49 -23.99 0.98 20.34
N ALA A 50 -24.14 2.23 19.90
CA ALA A 50 -24.20 3.40 20.76
C ALA A 50 -25.44 3.38 21.69
N VAL A 51 -25.27 3.80 22.95
CA VAL A 51 -26.28 3.68 24.00
C VAL A 51 -26.67 5.05 24.53
N ASN A 52 -27.98 5.36 24.61
CA ASN A 52 -28.46 6.56 25.29
C ASN A 52 -28.58 6.32 26.81
N ASP A 53 -27.69 6.94 27.58
CA ASP A 53 -27.65 6.93 29.03
C ASP A 53 -28.16 8.27 29.58
N HIS A 54 -29.40 8.31 30.08
CA HIS A 54 -29.99 9.50 30.73
C HIS A 54 -29.91 10.80 29.89
N GLY A 55 -30.08 10.69 28.57
CA GLY A 55 -29.95 11.84 27.66
C GLY A 55 -28.50 12.17 27.30
N ARG A 56 -27.60 11.19 27.36
CA ARG A 56 -26.23 11.24 26.83
C ARG A 56 -25.94 10.00 26.00
N VAL A 57 -25.55 10.21 24.74
CA VAL A 57 -25.11 9.11 23.89
C VAL A 57 -23.70 8.70 24.29
N LEU A 58 -23.55 7.41 24.59
CA LEU A 58 -22.31 6.73 24.85
C LEU A 58 -21.88 5.94 23.60
N VAL A 59 -20.63 6.09 23.17
CA VAL A 59 -20.07 5.44 21.98
C VAL A 59 -18.82 4.61 22.32
N PRO A 60 -18.47 3.57 21.54
CA PRO A 60 -17.27 2.77 21.77
C PRO A 60 -15.98 3.59 21.60
N LEU A 61 -15.30 3.90 22.71
CA LEU A 61 -14.10 4.73 22.71
C LEU A 61 -13.00 4.15 21.83
N ARG A 62 -12.71 2.84 21.99
CA ARG A 62 -11.56 2.18 21.36
C ARG A 62 -11.57 2.38 19.84
N MET A 63 -12.67 1.98 19.19
CA MET A 63 -12.76 2.03 17.73
C MET A 63 -12.70 3.47 17.19
N ILE A 64 -13.32 4.44 17.88
CA ILE A 64 -13.25 5.85 17.49
C ILE A 64 -11.81 6.39 17.65
N PHE A 65 -11.12 6.03 18.72
CA PHE A 65 -9.75 6.50 18.99
C PHE A 65 -8.74 5.85 18.03
N GLU A 66 -8.83 4.54 17.82
CA GLU A 66 -8.01 3.82 16.82
C GLU A 66 -8.31 4.34 15.41
N SER A 67 -9.58 4.63 15.08
CA SER A 67 -9.94 5.14 13.75
C SER A 67 -9.29 6.48 13.40
N ILE A 68 -8.97 7.30 14.41
CA ILE A 68 -8.22 8.56 14.26
C ILE A 68 -6.72 8.39 14.55
N GLY A 69 -6.18 7.17 14.49
CA GLY A 69 -4.75 6.89 14.63
C GLY A 69 -4.21 6.95 16.07
N ALA A 70 -5.05 6.85 17.10
CA ALA A 70 -4.59 6.79 18.49
C ALA A 70 -4.33 5.36 18.97
N GLU A 71 -3.20 5.12 19.63
CA GLU A 71 -2.92 3.87 20.36
C GLU A 71 -3.86 3.77 21.57
N VAL A 72 -4.59 2.65 21.72
CA VAL A 72 -5.50 2.43 22.87
C VAL A 72 -5.09 1.19 23.67
N THR A 73 -4.63 1.41 24.90
CA THR A 73 -4.21 0.36 25.85
C THR A 73 -5.08 0.31 27.10
N TRP A 74 -4.99 -0.78 27.86
CA TRP A 74 -5.80 -1.04 29.06
C TRP A 74 -4.93 -1.41 30.26
N GLU A 75 -4.99 -0.60 31.31
CA GLU A 75 -4.35 -0.88 32.59
C GLU A 75 -5.31 -1.64 33.52
N ALA A 76 -5.20 -2.96 33.54
CA ALA A 76 -6.09 -3.81 34.33
C ALA A 76 -6.07 -3.51 35.84
N LYS A 77 -4.89 -3.19 36.41
CA LYS A 77 -4.72 -2.89 37.85
C LYS A 77 -5.49 -1.65 38.33
N THR A 78 -5.72 -0.69 37.43
CA THR A 78 -6.33 0.62 37.70
C THR A 78 -7.68 0.78 37.00
N SER A 79 -8.14 -0.24 36.27
CA SER A 79 -9.30 -0.20 35.36
C SER A 79 -9.33 1.07 34.50
N THR A 80 -8.18 1.41 33.91
CA THR A 80 -7.96 2.65 33.19
C THR A 80 -7.66 2.39 31.72
N VAL A 81 -8.42 3.02 30.83
CA VAL A 81 -8.06 3.11 29.41
C VAL A 81 -7.01 4.20 29.23
N VAL A 82 -5.97 3.91 28.45
CA VAL A 82 -4.95 4.89 28.08
C VAL A 82 -4.98 5.06 26.57
N GLY A 83 -5.13 6.30 26.11
CA GLY A 83 -5.06 6.66 24.69
C GLY A 83 -3.81 7.50 24.43
N LYS A 84 -3.06 7.26 23.34
CA LYS A 84 -1.94 8.12 22.93
C LYS A 84 -2.05 8.50 21.46
N ARG A 85 -1.84 9.79 21.14
CA ARG A 85 -1.81 10.31 19.78
C ARG A 85 -1.05 11.64 19.75
N ASP A 86 -0.21 11.88 18.75
CA ASP A 86 0.44 13.18 18.50
C ASP A 86 1.12 13.81 19.76
N GLY A 87 1.75 12.97 20.58
CA GLY A 87 2.37 13.35 21.87
C GLY A 87 1.39 13.57 23.04
N VAL A 88 0.09 13.67 22.78
CA VAL A 88 -0.97 13.78 23.79
C VAL A 88 -1.27 12.40 24.38
N THR A 89 -1.31 12.31 25.71
CA THR A 89 -1.78 11.13 26.44
C THR A 89 -3.11 11.41 27.13
N MET A 90 -4.10 10.55 26.88
CA MET A 90 -5.39 10.46 27.57
C MET A 90 -5.33 9.30 28.58
N ARG A 91 -5.86 9.49 29.80
CA ARG A 91 -6.07 8.42 30.79
C ARG A 91 -7.48 8.52 31.38
N LEU A 92 -8.26 7.46 31.25
CA LEU A 92 -9.67 7.38 31.62
C LEU A 92 -9.93 6.19 32.56
N PRO A 93 -10.03 6.41 33.89
CA PRO A 93 -10.47 5.40 34.84
C PRO A 93 -11.97 5.14 34.72
N ILE A 94 -12.36 3.87 34.51
CA ILE A 94 -13.76 3.46 34.33
C ILE A 94 -14.57 3.70 35.62
N GLY A 95 -15.85 4.08 35.46
CA GLY A 95 -16.74 4.41 36.56
C GLY A 95 -16.46 5.77 37.22
N LYS A 96 -15.47 6.55 36.77
CA LYS A 96 -15.24 7.93 37.21
C LYS A 96 -15.84 8.93 36.22
N LYS A 97 -16.20 10.12 36.73
CA LYS A 97 -16.54 11.30 35.93
C LYS A 97 -15.31 12.13 35.52
N THR A 98 -14.10 11.68 35.79
CA THR A 98 -12.88 12.44 35.53
C THR A 98 -11.86 11.61 34.75
N ALA A 99 -11.19 12.27 33.82
CA ALA A 99 -10.08 11.75 33.02
C ALA A 99 -8.94 12.78 33.02
N THR A 100 -7.77 12.41 32.52
CA THR A 100 -6.68 13.37 32.23
C THR A 100 -6.32 13.32 30.75
N VAL A 101 -6.24 14.48 30.09
CA VAL A 101 -5.88 14.65 28.69
C VAL A 101 -4.73 15.64 28.60
N GLY A 102 -3.59 15.24 28.03
CA GLY A 102 -2.42 16.12 27.89
C GLY A 102 -1.95 16.71 29.22
N GLY A 103 -2.09 15.97 30.33
CA GLY A 103 -1.79 16.42 31.69
C GLY A 103 -2.87 17.30 32.36
N LYS A 104 -3.95 17.68 31.66
CA LYS A 104 -5.07 18.46 32.21
C LYS A 104 -6.24 17.56 32.61
N THR A 105 -6.93 17.87 33.71
CA THR A 105 -8.14 17.13 34.12
C THR A 105 -9.35 17.54 33.30
N VAL A 106 -10.10 16.54 32.81
CA VAL A 106 -11.33 16.67 32.01
C VAL A 106 -12.49 16.01 32.77
N THR A 107 -13.69 16.61 32.71
CA THR A 107 -14.88 16.11 33.42
C THR A 107 -15.95 15.62 32.43
N LEU A 108 -16.38 14.37 32.59
CA LEU A 108 -17.37 13.73 31.74
C LEU A 108 -18.80 13.94 32.30
N ASP A 109 -19.75 14.31 31.43
CA ASP A 109 -21.18 14.47 31.78
C ASP A 109 -21.75 13.27 32.57
N VAL A 110 -21.44 12.06 32.12
CA VAL A 110 -21.71 10.78 32.81
C VAL A 110 -20.44 9.92 32.82
N PRO A 111 -20.25 9.01 33.80
CA PRO A 111 -19.03 8.22 33.89
C PRO A 111 -18.83 7.31 32.67
N ALA A 112 -17.57 7.05 32.31
CA ALA A 112 -17.27 6.00 31.34
C ALA A 112 -17.70 4.62 31.89
N LYS A 113 -18.37 3.82 31.05
CA LYS A 113 -18.93 2.51 31.42
C LYS A 113 -18.27 1.39 30.62
N LEU A 114 -18.23 0.20 31.20
CA LEU A 114 -17.97 -1.03 30.46
C LEU A 114 -19.33 -1.67 30.13
N ILE A 115 -19.66 -1.79 28.84
CA ILE A 115 -20.90 -2.43 28.35
C ILE A 115 -20.49 -3.48 27.32
N ASN A 116 -20.93 -4.73 27.49
CA ASN A 116 -20.62 -5.85 26.60
C ASN A 116 -19.11 -6.00 26.28
N GLY A 117 -18.23 -5.70 27.25
CA GLY A 117 -16.77 -5.75 27.05
C GLY A 117 -16.19 -4.61 26.20
N ARG A 118 -16.93 -3.53 25.95
CA ARG A 118 -16.46 -2.30 25.30
C ARG A 118 -16.52 -1.12 26.27
N THR A 119 -15.53 -0.23 26.20
CA THR A 119 -15.56 1.04 26.96
C THR A 119 -16.41 2.04 26.20
N MET A 120 -17.50 2.46 26.82
CA MET A 120 -18.48 3.39 26.28
C MET A 120 -18.33 4.75 26.98
N VAL A 121 -18.19 5.82 26.19
CA VAL A 121 -17.96 7.19 26.70
C VAL A 121 -18.91 8.21 26.09
N PRO A 122 -19.22 9.32 26.79
CA PRO A 122 -20.04 10.39 26.22
C PRO A 122 -19.42 10.92 24.93
N VAL A 123 -20.23 11.07 23.88
CA VAL A 123 -19.79 11.61 22.57
C VAL A 123 -19.01 12.93 22.69
N ARG A 124 -19.36 13.82 23.65
CA ARG A 124 -18.60 15.05 23.92
C ARG A 124 -17.15 14.81 24.35
N PHE A 125 -16.88 13.75 25.12
CA PHE A 125 -15.53 13.45 25.62
C PHE A 125 -14.55 13.12 24.48
N ILE A 126 -15.03 12.67 23.31
CA ILE A 126 -14.21 12.46 22.12
C ILE A 126 -13.60 13.77 21.61
N ASN A 127 -14.36 14.87 21.65
CA ASN A 127 -13.90 16.21 21.27
C ASN A 127 -12.76 16.67 22.18
N GLU A 128 -13.01 16.63 23.49
CA GLU A 128 -12.11 17.10 24.54
C GLU A 128 -10.83 16.24 24.71
N SER A 129 -10.76 15.06 24.09
CA SER A 129 -9.64 14.12 24.23
C SER A 129 -8.46 14.35 23.27
N PHE A 130 -8.73 14.72 22.01
CA PHE A 130 -7.67 14.95 21.01
C PHE A 130 -7.93 16.16 20.10
N GLY A 131 -8.95 16.98 20.40
CA GLY A 131 -9.37 18.06 19.51
C GLY A 131 -10.05 17.49 18.26
N ASN A 132 -11.25 16.96 18.44
CA ASN A 132 -12.09 16.47 17.35
C ASN A 132 -13.38 17.29 17.30
N LEU A 133 -13.71 17.91 16.17
CA LEU A 133 -15.03 18.53 16.01
C LEU A 133 -16.08 17.41 15.99
N VAL A 134 -17.05 17.49 16.90
CA VAL A 134 -18.19 16.56 16.88
C VAL A 134 -19.46 17.31 16.59
N LYS A 135 -20.12 16.94 15.49
CA LYS A 135 -21.45 17.40 15.09
C LYS A 135 -22.48 16.31 15.37
N TRP A 136 -23.73 16.74 15.48
CA TRP A 136 -24.88 15.87 15.66
C TRP A 136 -25.99 16.30 14.70
N ASP A 137 -26.49 15.37 13.89
CA ASP A 137 -27.65 15.57 13.03
C ASP A 137 -28.96 15.18 13.76
N PRO A 138 -30.06 15.96 13.66
CA PRO A 138 -31.39 15.55 14.12
C PRO A 138 -31.86 14.15 13.69
N ALA A 139 -31.38 13.60 12.57
CA ALA A 139 -31.62 12.22 12.13
C ALA A 139 -30.96 11.14 13.03
N GLY A 140 -30.08 11.56 13.95
CA GLY A 140 -29.34 10.67 14.84
C GLY A 140 -27.90 10.37 14.38
N VAL A 141 -27.29 11.20 13.53
CA VAL A 141 -25.91 10.95 13.07
C VAL A 141 -24.89 11.67 13.96
N VAL A 142 -23.86 10.96 14.41
CA VAL A 142 -22.65 11.55 15.01
C VAL A 142 -21.58 11.68 13.92
N ASP A 143 -21.16 12.91 13.59
CA ASP A 143 -20.03 13.17 12.69
C ASP A 143 -18.84 13.68 13.52
N ILE A 144 -17.73 12.95 13.50
CA ILE A 144 -16.50 13.22 14.25
C ILE A 144 -15.41 13.59 13.23
N THR A 145 -15.18 14.88 13.01
CA THR A 145 -14.08 15.38 12.18
C THR A 145 -12.83 15.59 13.04
N SER A 146 -11.71 14.93 12.75
CA SER A 146 -10.46 15.18 13.47
C SER A 146 -9.77 16.44 12.96
N PHE A 147 -9.16 17.25 13.85
CA PHE A 147 -8.46 18.46 13.40
C PHE A 147 -7.04 18.22 12.87
N ASN A 148 -6.42 17.06 13.16
CA ASN A 148 -4.98 16.84 12.90
C ASN A 148 -4.62 15.65 11.99
N SER A 149 -5.50 14.65 11.77
CA SER A 149 -5.29 13.56 10.78
C SER A 149 -6.37 12.47 10.90
N PRO A 150 -6.78 11.85 9.77
CA PRO A 150 -6.04 11.85 8.50
C PRO A 150 -6.44 12.98 7.52
N ARG A 151 -5.45 13.54 6.83
CA ARG A 151 -5.67 14.30 5.58
C ARG A 151 -6.17 13.40 4.45
N VAL A 152 -5.78 12.12 4.47
CA VAL A 152 -6.19 11.09 3.49
C VAL A 152 -7.50 10.44 3.93
N ARG A 153 -8.58 10.66 3.17
CA ARG A 153 -9.91 10.11 3.40
C ARG A 153 -10.23 9.02 2.40
N VAL A 154 -10.43 7.81 2.89
CA VAL A 154 -10.78 6.64 2.08
C VAL A 154 -12.31 6.54 1.93
N ILE A 155 -12.79 6.39 0.69
CA ILE A 155 -14.21 6.39 0.32
C ILE A 155 -14.48 5.18 -0.58
N GLY A 156 -15.61 4.49 -0.38
CA GLY A 156 -16.07 3.46 -1.31
C GLY A 156 -16.82 4.06 -2.50
N SER A 157 -16.39 3.78 -3.73
CA SER A 157 -17.03 4.22 -4.98
C SER A 157 -17.80 3.12 -5.73
N ASP A 158 -17.86 1.90 -5.18
CA ASP A 158 -18.59 0.74 -5.69
C ASP A 158 -19.59 0.24 -4.62
N ALA A 159 -20.85 0.00 -4.98
CA ALA A 159 -21.88 -0.53 -4.08
C ALA A 159 -21.59 -1.96 -3.56
N LYS A 160 -20.59 -2.64 -4.12
CA LYS A 160 -20.05 -3.94 -3.66
C LYS A 160 -18.97 -3.82 -2.57
N LEU A 161 -18.60 -2.61 -2.15
CA LEU A 161 -17.71 -2.43 -1.00
C LEU A 161 -18.49 -2.50 0.31
N VAL A 162 -18.02 -3.34 1.22
CA VAL A 162 -18.49 -3.39 2.60
C VAL A 162 -17.77 -2.30 3.39
N GLU A 163 -18.46 -1.61 4.31
CA GLU A 163 -17.90 -0.53 5.15
C GLU A 163 -16.57 -0.93 5.82
N GLY A 164 -16.42 -2.19 6.22
CA GLY A 164 -15.20 -2.75 6.80
C GLY A 164 -13.96 -2.75 5.87
N GLN A 165 -14.13 -2.79 4.54
CA GLN A 165 -13.02 -2.71 3.58
C GLN A 165 -12.48 -1.27 3.44
N VAL A 166 -13.39 -0.29 3.45
CA VAL A 166 -13.03 1.14 3.49
C VAL A 166 -12.29 1.45 4.79
N TYR A 167 -12.83 0.95 5.91
CA TYR A 167 -12.19 1.06 7.22
C TYR A 167 -10.80 0.41 7.28
N SER A 168 -10.63 -0.82 6.78
CA SER A 168 -9.34 -1.52 6.86
C SER A 168 -8.22 -0.80 6.08
N VAL A 169 -8.52 -0.27 4.89
CA VAL A 169 -7.55 0.53 4.11
C VAL A 169 -7.26 1.87 4.81
N GLN A 170 -8.28 2.54 5.36
CA GLN A 170 -8.07 3.77 6.15
C GLN A 170 -7.17 3.52 7.36
N GLN A 171 -7.34 2.39 8.05
CA GLN A 171 -6.50 1.97 9.17
C GLN A 171 -5.09 1.60 8.74
N GLU A 172 -4.90 0.93 7.61
CA GLU A 172 -3.59 0.59 7.09
C GLU A 172 -2.73 1.83 6.79
N ILE A 173 -3.32 2.84 6.15
CA ILE A 173 -2.66 4.12 5.83
C ILE A 173 -2.17 4.82 7.11
N LEU A 174 -3.01 4.82 8.16
CA LEU A 174 -2.71 5.39 9.46
C LEU A 174 -1.64 4.58 10.22
N GLN A 175 -1.84 3.27 10.37
CA GLN A 175 -1.01 2.40 11.22
C GLN A 175 0.39 2.16 10.63
N LYS A 176 0.52 2.10 9.30
CA LYS A 176 1.84 2.03 8.62
C LYS A 176 2.51 3.41 8.46
N GLY A 177 1.80 4.50 8.79
CA GLY A 177 2.33 5.88 8.72
C GLY A 177 2.67 6.35 7.31
N ILE A 178 1.93 5.88 6.29
CA ILE A 178 2.30 6.06 4.87
C ILE A 178 2.42 7.55 4.52
N VAL A 179 1.45 8.35 4.95
CA VAL A 179 1.39 9.81 4.71
C VAL A 179 2.63 10.52 5.25
N GLN A 180 3.00 10.20 6.49
CA GLN A 180 4.14 10.78 7.18
C GLN A 180 5.47 10.37 6.53
N LYS A 181 5.57 9.11 6.06
CA LYS A 181 6.76 8.61 5.38
C LYS A 181 6.95 9.22 3.99
N VAL A 182 5.90 9.32 3.17
CA VAL A 182 5.96 10.01 1.86
C VAL A 182 6.37 11.48 2.05
N GLN A 183 5.76 12.18 3.02
CA GLN A 183 6.19 13.53 3.42
C GLN A 183 7.67 13.59 3.84
N GLN A 184 8.10 12.68 4.72
CA GLN A 184 9.48 12.64 5.23
C GLN A 184 10.49 12.34 4.12
N MET A 185 10.18 11.44 3.18
CA MET A 185 11.07 11.06 2.08
C MET A 185 11.24 12.18 1.06
N ALA A 186 10.15 12.87 0.70
CA ALA A 186 10.16 14.00 -0.23
C ALA A 186 10.69 15.29 0.43
N GLY A 187 10.56 15.42 1.75
CA GLY A 187 10.84 16.64 2.50
C GLY A 187 9.76 17.73 2.36
N TYR A 188 8.55 17.34 1.93
CA TYR A 188 7.40 18.22 1.67
C TYR A 188 6.25 17.96 2.67
N SER A 189 5.18 18.76 2.60
CA SER A 189 3.94 18.52 3.34
C SER A 189 2.72 18.57 2.43
N PHE A 190 1.71 17.72 2.68
CA PHE A 190 0.41 17.89 2.05
C PHE A 190 -0.17 19.26 2.46
N ASN A 191 -0.83 19.94 1.53
CA ASN A 191 -1.39 21.28 1.74
C ASN A 191 -2.93 21.26 1.80
N GLY A 192 -3.57 20.19 1.32
CA GLY A 192 -5.00 19.97 1.35
C GLY A 192 -5.41 18.61 1.96
N PRO A 193 -6.70 18.23 1.85
CA PRO A 193 -7.13 16.85 2.00
C PRO A 193 -6.57 15.98 0.84
N VAL A 194 -6.68 14.67 0.96
CA VAL A 194 -6.45 13.72 -0.13
C VAL A 194 -7.62 12.73 -0.13
N TRP A 195 -8.17 12.42 -1.30
CA TRP A 195 -9.31 11.51 -1.43
C TRP A 195 -8.86 10.18 -2.03
N VAL A 196 -9.27 9.05 -1.46
CA VAL A 196 -8.92 7.70 -1.96
C VAL A 196 -10.19 6.93 -2.24
N TYR A 197 -10.60 6.90 -3.51
CA TYR A 197 -11.81 6.22 -3.97
C TYR A 197 -11.52 4.76 -4.31
N LEU A 198 -11.95 3.86 -3.44
CA LEU A 198 -11.83 2.41 -3.60
C LEU A 198 -12.96 1.85 -4.47
N SER A 199 -12.64 0.92 -5.36
CA SER A 199 -13.63 0.10 -6.10
C SER A 199 -13.33 -1.39 -5.97
N ASN A 200 -14.38 -2.23 -6.02
CA ASN A 200 -14.27 -3.70 -5.84
C ASN A 200 -14.67 -4.45 -7.12
N SER A 201 -14.61 -3.78 -8.26
CA SER A 201 -14.82 -4.33 -9.61
C SER A 201 -14.28 -3.37 -10.68
N ASP A 202 -13.90 -3.88 -11.86
CA ASP A 202 -13.36 -3.04 -12.95
C ASP A 202 -14.39 -2.03 -13.47
N ALA A 203 -15.67 -2.37 -13.41
CA ALA A 203 -16.77 -1.44 -13.72
C ALA A 203 -16.79 -0.27 -12.72
N GLY A 204 -16.80 -0.56 -11.42
CA GLY A 204 -16.74 0.48 -10.38
C GLY A 204 -15.48 1.35 -10.50
N TYR A 205 -14.33 0.73 -10.80
CA TYR A 205 -13.07 1.45 -11.00
C TYR A 205 -13.14 2.41 -12.18
N LYS A 206 -13.64 1.96 -13.33
CA LYS A 206 -13.86 2.81 -14.50
C LYS A 206 -14.85 3.95 -14.21
N ASP A 207 -15.96 3.66 -13.55
CA ASP A 207 -16.97 4.66 -13.20
C ASP A 207 -16.45 5.69 -12.19
N ALA A 208 -15.55 5.27 -11.28
CA ALA A 208 -14.85 6.17 -10.37
C ALA A 208 -13.80 7.04 -11.10
N LEU A 209 -13.04 6.49 -12.05
CA LEU A 209 -12.12 7.29 -12.89
C LEU A 209 -12.88 8.39 -13.63
N ILE A 210 -13.98 8.06 -14.32
CA ILE A 210 -14.81 9.04 -15.04
C ILE A 210 -15.33 10.13 -14.09
N ARG A 211 -15.84 9.74 -12.92
CA ARG A 211 -16.52 10.65 -11.99
C ARG A 211 -15.56 11.57 -11.22
N GLU A 212 -14.41 11.04 -10.80
CA GLU A 212 -13.50 11.73 -9.86
C GLU A 212 -12.32 12.42 -10.56
N THR A 213 -11.89 11.95 -11.74
CA THR A 213 -10.82 12.61 -12.53
C THR A 213 -11.35 13.35 -13.75
N GLY A 214 -12.63 13.21 -14.09
CA GLY A 214 -13.24 13.80 -15.28
C GLY A 214 -12.82 13.14 -16.61
N ALA A 215 -12.16 11.98 -16.57
CA ALA A 215 -11.72 11.25 -17.76
C ALA A 215 -12.91 10.80 -18.62
N SER A 216 -12.74 10.78 -19.95
CA SER A 216 -13.76 10.21 -20.84
C SER A 216 -13.90 8.70 -20.66
N SER A 217 -15.04 8.14 -21.10
CA SER A 217 -15.31 6.70 -21.08
C SER A 217 -14.31 5.85 -21.90
N THR A 218 -13.45 6.47 -22.71
CA THR A 218 -12.36 5.84 -23.45
C THR A 218 -11.06 5.89 -22.65
N GLU A 219 -10.66 7.07 -22.16
CA GLU A 219 -9.46 7.25 -21.33
C GLU A 219 -9.56 6.41 -20.05
N ALA A 220 -10.70 6.47 -19.35
CA ALA A 220 -10.96 5.65 -18.17
C ALA A 220 -10.97 4.13 -18.48
N ALA A 221 -11.31 3.72 -19.70
CA ALA A 221 -11.23 2.31 -20.12
C ALA A 221 -9.79 1.87 -20.41
N GLN A 222 -8.97 2.77 -20.97
CA GLN A 222 -7.54 2.54 -21.17
C GLN A 222 -6.83 2.48 -19.82
N MET A 223 -6.99 3.49 -18.96
CA MET A 223 -6.41 3.52 -17.61
C MET A 223 -6.83 2.29 -16.80
N ALA A 224 -8.10 1.89 -16.86
CA ALA A 224 -8.56 0.68 -16.16
C ALA A 224 -7.95 -0.64 -16.65
N SER A 225 -7.35 -0.70 -17.86
CA SER A 225 -6.73 -1.94 -18.37
C SER A 225 -5.29 -2.17 -17.92
N TRP A 226 -4.55 -1.11 -17.56
CA TRP A 226 -3.13 -1.21 -17.14
C TRP A 226 -2.85 -0.62 -15.75
N ALA A 227 -3.57 0.42 -15.32
CA ALA A 227 -3.27 1.13 -14.08
C ALA A 227 -3.83 0.39 -12.85
N ASN A 228 -2.98 0.13 -11.86
CA ASN A 228 -3.34 -0.47 -10.57
C ASN A 228 -3.70 0.57 -9.49
N GLY A 229 -3.56 1.85 -9.81
CA GLY A 229 -4.01 3.05 -9.10
C GLY A 229 -3.91 4.25 -10.06
N VAL A 230 -4.54 5.37 -9.73
CA VAL A 230 -4.43 6.63 -10.48
C VAL A 230 -4.52 7.83 -9.54
N ALA A 231 -3.47 8.63 -9.45
CA ALA A 231 -3.49 9.98 -8.87
C ALA A 231 -3.95 11.03 -9.90
N TYR A 232 -4.82 11.95 -9.46
CA TYR A 232 -5.25 13.13 -10.22
C TYR A 232 -5.54 14.29 -9.25
N GLY A 233 -4.71 15.35 -9.30
CA GLY A 233 -4.86 16.49 -8.40
C GLY A 233 -4.66 16.10 -6.93
N ASP A 234 -5.71 16.26 -6.11
CA ASP A 234 -5.77 15.83 -4.70
C ASP A 234 -6.34 14.42 -4.49
N THR A 235 -6.67 13.71 -5.57
CA THR A 235 -7.50 12.51 -5.56
C THR A 235 -6.72 11.30 -6.07
N ILE A 236 -7.03 10.13 -5.51
CA ILE A 236 -6.50 8.81 -5.87
C ILE A 236 -7.70 7.90 -6.13
N VAL A 237 -7.71 7.20 -7.26
CA VAL A 237 -8.71 6.15 -7.58
C VAL A 237 -8.01 4.80 -7.57
N LEU A 238 -8.51 3.84 -6.79
CA LEU A 238 -7.82 2.58 -6.51
C LEU A 238 -8.74 1.35 -6.69
N PRO A 239 -8.42 0.42 -7.60
CA PRO A 239 -9.11 -0.86 -7.76
C PRO A 239 -8.66 -1.82 -6.65
N LEU A 240 -9.42 -1.91 -5.56
CA LEU A 240 -9.11 -2.76 -4.41
C LEU A 240 -9.10 -4.25 -4.80
N HIS A 241 -9.94 -4.65 -5.75
CA HIS A 241 -10.01 -6.04 -6.25
C HIS A 241 -8.78 -6.48 -7.06
N LYS A 242 -7.92 -5.55 -7.49
CA LYS A 242 -6.61 -5.85 -8.11
C LYS A 242 -5.46 -5.90 -7.10
N GLN A 243 -5.69 -5.59 -5.83
CA GLN A 243 -4.64 -5.54 -4.81
C GLN A 243 -4.44 -6.93 -4.19
N GLU A 244 -3.62 -7.75 -4.83
CA GLU A 244 -3.41 -9.17 -4.49
C GLU A 244 -2.85 -9.40 -3.07
N SER A 245 -2.21 -8.39 -2.48
CA SER A 245 -1.58 -8.48 -1.15
C SER A 245 -1.55 -7.14 -0.41
N ASP A 246 -1.19 -7.20 0.87
CA ASP A 246 -0.89 -6.01 1.69
C ASP A 246 0.34 -5.25 1.17
N TYR A 247 1.34 -5.94 0.62
CA TYR A 247 2.53 -5.27 0.06
C TYR A 247 2.20 -4.53 -1.24
N GLY A 248 1.45 -5.16 -2.15
CA GLY A 248 0.96 -4.52 -3.38
C GLY A 248 0.10 -3.29 -3.08
N ARG A 249 -0.87 -3.44 -2.17
CA ARG A 249 -1.78 -2.35 -1.76
C ARG A 249 -1.04 -1.17 -1.14
N VAL A 250 -0.08 -1.43 -0.24
CA VAL A 250 0.74 -0.38 0.39
C VAL A 250 1.65 0.30 -0.63
N ARG A 251 2.25 -0.46 -1.56
CA ARG A 251 3.04 0.11 -2.66
C ARG A 251 2.20 1.08 -3.48
N THR A 252 1.06 0.64 -4.02
CA THR A 252 0.19 1.50 -4.83
C THR A 252 -0.23 2.75 -4.05
N ILE A 253 -0.72 2.61 -2.81
CA ILE A 253 -1.14 3.79 -2.04
C ILE A 253 0.03 4.77 -1.79
N ALA A 254 1.24 4.28 -1.51
CA ALA A 254 2.42 5.12 -1.31
C ALA A 254 2.94 5.78 -2.61
N HIS A 255 2.83 5.08 -3.74
CA HIS A 255 3.14 5.59 -5.08
C HIS A 255 2.19 6.75 -5.43
N GLU A 256 0.87 6.52 -5.43
CA GLU A 256 -0.13 7.54 -5.77
C GLU A 256 -0.08 8.75 -4.81
N LEU A 257 0.16 8.53 -3.51
CA LEU A 257 0.33 9.61 -2.53
C LEU A 257 1.56 10.48 -2.82
N SER A 258 2.57 9.97 -3.50
CA SER A 258 3.76 10.76 -3.89
C SER A 258 3.40 11.78 -4.96
N HIS A 259 2.65 11.38 -5.99
CA HIS A 259 2.16 12.30 -7.01
C HIS A 259 1.20 13.35 -6.43
N VAL A 260 0.27 12.95 -5.55
CA VAL A 260 -0.62 13.90 -4.86
C VAL A 260 0.17 14.89 -3.99
N LEU A 261 1.26 14.47 -3.34
CA LEU A 261 2.11 15.37 -2.57
C LEU A 261 2.78 16.43 -3.47
N PHE A 262 3.28 16.04 -4.65
CA PHE A 262 3.87 16.97 -5.60
C PHE A 262 2.83 17.89 -6.25
N ASN A 263 1.66 17.37 -6.63
CA ASN A 263 0.52 18.15 -7.14
C ASN A 263 0.12 19.26 -6.15
N GLN A 264 -0.02 18.92 -4.86
CA GLN A 264 -0.42 19.88 -3.81
C GLN A 264 0.66 20.92 -3.46
N ASN A 265 1.89 20.75 -3.95
CA ASN A 265 2.99 21.69 -3.77
C ASN A 265 3.42 22.37 -5.09
N GLU A 266 2.62 22.20 -6.16
CA GLU A 266 2.84 22.77 -7.50
C GLU A 266 4.24 22.43 -8.07
N VAL A 267 4.74 21.22 -7.80
CA VAL A 267 6.12 20.80 -8.11
C VAL A 267 6.20 20.17 -9.50
N ASP A 268 6.66 20.94 -10.49
CA ASP A 268 6.89 20.47 -11.88
C ASP A 268 8.20 19.66 -11.97
N LEU A 269 8.15 18.39 -11.55
CA LEU A 269 9.28 17.46 -11.62
C LEU A 269 9.47 16.88 -13.04
N PRO A 270 10.71 16.58 -13.47
CA PRO A 270 10.95 15.70 -14.61
C PRO A 270 10.26 14.36 -14.37
N SER A 271 9.63 13.78 -15.40
CA SER A 271 8.91 12.50 -15.26
C SER A 271 9.77 11.42 -14.59
N TRP A 272 11.06 11.29 -14.95
CA TRP A 272 11.93 10.28 -14.32
C TRP A 272 12.17 10.48 -12.81
N VAL A 273 12.07 11.73 -12.33
CA VAL A 273 12.18 12.04 -10.90
C VAL A 273 10.85 11.78 -10.21
N ASN A 274 9.72 12.11 -10.85
CA ASN A 274 8.38 11.85 -10.33
C ASN A 274 8.11 10.36 -10.16
N GLU A 275 8.22 9.57 -11.23
CA GLU A 275 7.92 8.13 -11.21
C GLU A 275 8.97 7.36 -10.40
N GLY A 276 10.25 7.67 -10.60
CA GLY A 276 11.35 7.04 -9.87
C GLY A 276 11.30 7.29 -8.36
N PHE A 277 10.87 8.50 -7.94
CA PHE A 277 10.59 8.77 -6.53
C PHE A 277 9.36 8.00 -6.03
N ALA A 278 8.24 8.02 -6.77
CA ALA A 278 7.02 7.35 -6.36
C ALA A 278 7.21 5.83 -6.22
N TRP A 279 7.95 5.20 -7.13
CA TRP A 279 8.38 3.80 -7.03
C TRP A 279 9.30 3.56 -5.83
N GLN A 280 10.31 4.41 -5.60
CA GLN A 280 11.21 4.26 -4.46
C GLN A 280 10.47 4.42 -3.11
N ALA A 281 9.58 5.40 -3.00
CA ALA A 281 8.69 5.56 -1.84
C ALA A 281 7.78 4.34 -1.65
N SER A 282 7.22 3.79 -2.74
CA SER A 282 6.36 2.61 -2.67
C SER A 282 7.07 1.39 -2.08
N LEU A 283 8.31 1.13 -2.49
CA LEU A 283 9.07 -0.06 -2.12
C LEU A 283 9.72 0.09 -0.74
N ASP A 284 10.29 1.27 -0.43
CA ASP A 284 10.88 1.55 0.88
C ASP A 284 9.81 1.53 1.98
N ILE A 285 8.59 2.05 1.72
CA ILE A 285 7.49 2.07 2.71
C ILE A 285 6.84 0.69 2.88
N ALA A 286 6.64 -0.06 1.79
CA ALA A 286 6.00 -1.38 1.87
C ALA A 286 6.88 -2.44 2.55
N PHE A 287 8.20 -2.40 2.32
CA PHE A 287 9.14 -3.40 2.82
C PHE A 287 10.03 -2.95 4.00
N GLU A 288 9.79 -1.77 4.58
CA GLU A 288 10.50 -1.21 5.74
C GLU A 288 10.74 -2.23 6.88
N ASN A 289 9.72 -3.04 7.18
CA ASN A 289 9.76 -4.11 8.17
C ASN A 289 9.40 -5.48 7.56
N GLY A 290 9.52 -5.61 6.24
CA GLY A 290 9.17 -6.82 5.48
C GLY A 290 10.36 -7.76 5.22
N PRO A 291 10.13 -8.99 4.74
CA PRO A 291 11.20 -9.88 4.31
C PRO A 291 12.03 -9.26 3.18
N GLN A 292 13.33 -9.05 3.42
CA GLN A 292 14.19 -8.32 2.48
C GLN A 292 14.37 -9.04 1.13
N VAL A 293 14.16 -10.36 1.07
CA VAL A 293 14.10 -11.11 -0.20
C VAL A 293 12.89 -10.74 -1.06
N LEU A 294 11.78 -10.24 -0.48
CA LEU A 294 10.65 -9.70 -1.24
C LEU A 294 10.91 -8.28 -1.77
N ARG A 295 11.72 -7.47 -1.06
CA ARG A 295 12.25 -6.20 -1.58
C ARG A 295 13.21 -6.48 -2.74
N GLY A 296 14.21 -7.33 -2.51
CA GLY A 296 15.20 -7.73 -3.52
C GLY A 296 14.60 -8.37 -4.79
N ARG A 297 13.44 -9.05 -4.68
CA ARG A 297 12.64 -9.47 -5.85
C ARG A 297 12.29 -8.30 -6.76
N GLN A 298 11.78 -7.19 -6.20
CA GLN A 298 11.33 -6.04 -7.00
C GLN A 298 12.52 -5.34 -7.64
N ASP A 299 13.64 -5.21 -6.93
CA ASP A 299 14.91 -4.69 -7.48
C ASP A 299 15.45 -5.56 -8.62
N LEU A 300 15.41 -6.90 -8.49
CA LEU A 300 15.83 -7.79 -9.58
C LEU A 300 14.89 -7.71 -10.78
N LEU A 301 13.57 -7.68 -10.58
CA LEU A 301 12.62 -7.55 -11.70
C LEU A 301 12.79 -6.22 -12.45
N ALA A 302 13.02 -5.11 -11.73
CA ALA A 302 13.36 -3.83 -12.33
C ALA A 302 14.70 -3.88 -13.09
N ARG A 303 15.70 -4.56 -12.54
CA ARG A 303 17.00 -4.77 -13.21
C ARG A 303 16.86 -5.61 -14.46
N ASP A 304 16.12 -6.72 -14.41
CA ASP A 304 15.94 -7.65 -15.54
C ASP A 304 15.30 -6.97 -16.75
N GLU A 305 14.22 -6.23 -16.54
CA GLU A 305 13.51 -5.52 -17.62
C GLU A 305 14.37 -4.40 -18.24
N VAL A 306 15.11 -3.64 -17.42
CA VAL A 306 15.94 -2.52 -17.88
C VAL A 306 17.25 -2.98 -18.52
N LEU A 307 17.90 -4.02 -17.99
CA LEU A 307 19.08 -4.65 -18.57
C LEU A 307 18.71 -5.40 -19.85
N GLY A 308 17.55 -6.06 -19.90
CA GLY A 308 16.97 -6.64 -21.10
C GLY A 308 16.76 -5.60 -22.21
N ALA A 309 16.19 -4.43 -21.87
CA ALA A 309 16.03 -3.30 -22.78
C ALA A 309 17.38 -2.68 -23.23
N LEU A 310 18.41 -2.71 -22.39
CA LEU A 310 19.75 -2.27 -22.77
C LEU A 310 20.44 -3.26 -23.72
N ASN A 311 20.33 -4.55 -23.45
CA ASN A 311 20.90 -5.64 -24.23
C ASN A 311 20.24 -5.76 -25.63
N ASN A 312 18.92 -5.56 -25.73
CA ASN A 312 18.20 -5.60 -27.01
C ASN A 312 18.18 -4.25 -27.77
N GLY A 313 18.72 -3.17 -27.19
CA GLY A 313 18.81 -1.85 -27.80
C GLY A 313 17.55 -0.97 -27.70
N ALA A 314 16.52 -1.38 -26.96
CA ALA A 314 15.32 -0.57 -26.70
C ALA A 314 15.54 0.58 -25.69
N TYR A 315 16.58 0.52 -24.86
CA TYR A 315 16.89 1.48 -23.79
C TYR A 315 16.76 2.95 -24.22
N ARG A 316 16.12 3.77 -23.37
CA ARG A 316 15.89 5.20 -23.58
C ARG A 316 16.61 6.06 -22.54
N PRO A 317 17.25 7.18 -22.92
CA PRO A 317 17.79 8.15 -21.96
C PRO A 317 16.73 8.66 -20.98
N LEU A 318 17.13 9.08 -19.78
CA LEU A 318 16.24 9.63 -18.76
C LEU A 318 15.50 10.87 -19.28
N ILE A 319 14.17 10.91 -19.10
CA ILE A 319 13.30 11.85 -19.83
C ILE A 319 12.89 13.07 -18.98
N ASN A 320 12.91 14.25 -19.62
CA ASN A 320 12.36 15.49 -19.07
C ASN A 320 11.14 15.94 -19.90
N GLY A 321 10.05 15.17 -19.82
CA GLY A 321 8.81 15.43 -20.55
C GLY A 321 7.77 14.33 -20.28
N SER A 322 6.50 14.62 -20.58
CA SER A 322 5.37 13.75 -20.17
C SER A 322 5.44 12.33 -20.74
N TYR A 323 5.41 11.35 -19.83
CA TYR A 323 5.33 9.92 -20.13
C TYR A 323 4.26 9.52 -21.15
N SER A 324 3.10 10.18 -21.06
CA SER A 324 1.95 9.96 -21.95
C SER A 324 2.29 9.98 -23.44
N LYS A 325 3.30 10.76 -23.87
CA LYS A 325 3.71 10.81 -25.28
C LYS A 325 4.49 9.57 -25.72
N LEU A 326 5.43 9.07 -24.91
CA LEU A 326 6.31 7.98 -25.31
C LEU A 326 5.58 6.62 -25.29
N VAL A 327 4.71 6.43 -24.29
CA VAL A 327 3.84 5.25 -24.20
C VAL A 327 2.79 5.25 -25.33
N ALA A 328 2.14 6.39 -25.60
CA ALA A 328 1.14 6.48 -26.67
C ALA A 328 1.71 6.41 -28.09
N LEU A 329 3.02 6.62 -28.28
CA LEU A 329 3.72 6.43 -29.55
C LEU A 329 4.30 5.00 -29.71
N GLY A 330 4.27 4.17 -28.68
CA GLY A 330 4.86 2.82 -28.70
C GLY A 330 6.39 2.83 -28.82
N GLU A 331 7.05 3.89 -28.32
CA GLU A 331 8.49 4.10 -28.50
C GLU A 331 9.36 3.39 -27.45
N ALA A 332 8.76 2.69 -26.49
CA ALA A 332 9.44 1.77 -25.56
C ALA A 332 8.59 0.51 -25.36
N ASN A 333 9.25 -0.66 -25.41
CA ASN A 333 8.63 -1.98 -25.26
C ASN A 333 8.90 -2.59 -23.86
N TYR A 334 9.12 -1.74 -22.86
CA TYR A 334 9.45 -2.09 -21.48
C TYR A 334 8.99 -0.97 -20.53
N ASN A 335 8.84 -1.28 -19.25
CA ASN A 335 8.43 -0.32 -18.24
C ASN A 335 9.57 0.67 -17.90
N LEU A 336 9.45 1.88 -18.42
CA LEU A 336 10.38 2.98 -18.18
C LEU A 336 10.39 3.47 -16.72
N GLU A 337 9.30 3.31 -15.97
CA GLU A 337 9.23 3.69 -14.55
C GLU A 337 10.20 2.85 -13.69
N LEU A 338 10.51 1.62 -14.11
CA LEU A 338 11.51 0.77 -13.44
C LEU A 338 12.94 1.24 -13.73
N GLN A 339 13.19 1.81 -14.91
CA GLN A 339 14.46 2.48 -15.21
C GLN A 339 14.63 3.73 -14.35
N ASP A 340 13.56 4.51 -14.18
CA ASP A 340 13.54 5.71 -13.35
C ASP A 340 13.75 5.39 -11.87
N TYR A 341 13.12 4.32 -11.37
CA TYR A 341 13.35 3.77 -10.05
C TYR A 341 14.82 3.43 -9.82
N LEU A 342 15.45 2.70 -10.75
CA LEU A 342 16.87 2.35 -10.66
C LEU A 342 17.78 3.59 -10.74
N ALA A 343 17.45 4.57 -11.59
CA ALA A 343 18.17 5.84 -11.65
C ALA A 343 18.05 6.65 -10.35
N MET A 344 16.88 6.64 -9.70
CA MET A 344 16.66 7.25 -8.37
C MET A 344 17.31 6.45 -7.23
N GLN A 345 17.46 5.12 -7.35
CA GLN A 345 18.31 4.35 -6.44
C GLN A 345 19.79 4.75 -6.60
N GLU A 346 20.28 4.89 -7.84
CA GLU A 346 21.67 5.31 -8.11
C GLU A 346 21.94 6.73 -7.60
N LEU A 347 21.03 7.68 -7.84
CA LEU A 347 21.15 9.05 -7.36
C LEU A 347 21.21 9.11 -5.82
N LYS A 348 20.33 8.35 -5.14
CA LYS A 348 20.31 8.20 -3.68
C LYS A 348 21.58 7.53 -3.15
N ALA A 349 22.12 6.53 -3.85
CA ALA A 349 23.35 5.84 -3.48
C ALA A 349 24.61 6.72 -3.63
N GLN A 350 24.69 7.52 -4.69
CA GLN A 350 25.83 8.41 -4.95
C GLN A 350 25.83 9.66 -4.06
N TYR A 351 24.66 10.21 -3.73
CA TYR A 351 24.55 11.55 -3.11
C TYR A 351 23.82 11.61 -1.76
N GLY A 352 23.14 10.54 -1.33
CA GLY A 352 22.39 10.48 -0.07
C GLY A 352 21.00 11.16 -0.12
N GLN A 353 20.12 10.73 0.79
CA GLN A 353 18.71 11.17 0.84
C GLN A 353 18.59 12.70 0.99
N ASP A 354 19.37 13.32 1.87
CA ASP A 354 19.31 14.76 2.15
C ASP A 354 19.55 15.59 0.89
N LYS A 355 20.44 15.14 0.01
CA LYS A 355 20.77 15.83 -1.25
C LYS A 355 19.69 15.61 -2.32
N VAL A 356 19.07 14.43 -2.36
CA VAL A 356 17.87 14.17 -3.17
C VAL A 356 16.71 15.07 -2.72
N GLN A 357 16.52 15.27 -1.41
CA GLN A 357 15.51 16.22 -0.91
C GLN A 357 15.83 17.68 -1.22
N ALA A 358 17.12 18.07 -1.16
CA ALA A 358 17.55 19.40 -1.58
C ALA A 358 17.26 19.63 -3.07
N TYR A 359 17.49 18.63 -3.93
CA TYR A 359 17.13 18.67 -5.34
C TYR A 359 15.62 18.81 -5.57
N LEU A 360 14.78 17.96 -4.97
CA LEU A 360 13.32 18.02 -5.11
C LEU A 360 12.78 19.43 -4.77
N LYS A 361 13.30 20.04 -3.68
CA LYS A 361 12.89 21.38 -3.23
C LYS A 361 13.22 22.52 -4.19
N ARG A 362 14.11 22.32 -5.17
CA ARG A 362 14.44 23.35 -6.19
C ARG A 362 13.33 23.59 -7.21
N PHE A 363 12.37 22.67 -7.33
CA PHE A 363 11.24 22.79 -8.25
C PHE A 363 10.07 23.61 -7.69
N ALA A 364 10.12 24.02 -6.43
CA ALA A 364 9.26 25.08 -5.88
C ALA A 364 9.73 26.50 -6.28
N GLY A 365 10.30 26.67 -7.48
CA GLY A 365 10.97 27.90 -7.90
C GLY A 365 11.35 27.94 -9.39
N THR A 366 11.78 29.10 -9.86
CA THR A 366 12.00 29.38 -11.29
C THR A 366 13.37 28.91 -11.79
N GLY A 367 13.47 27.63 -12.16
CA GLY A 367 14.67 27.03 -12.77
C GLY A 367 14.31 25.92 -13.75
N THR A 368 15.16 25.65 -14.75
CA THR A 368 15.00 24.48 -15.61
C THR A 368 15.48 23.22 -14.89
N ALA A 369 14.95 22.05 -15.27
CA ALA A 369 15.34 20.77 -14.66
C ALA A 369 16.86 20.53 -14.64
N ASP A 370 17.57 20.80 -15.75
CA ASP A 370 19.03 20.65 -15.80
C ASP A 370 19.76 21.68 -14.94
N ALA A 371 19.28 22.94 -14.87
CA ALA A 371 19.87 23.95 -14.01
C ALA A 371 19.67 23.62 -12.52
N ASN A 372 18.51 23.07 -12.16
CA ASN A 372 18.22 22.58 -10.80
C ASN A 372 19.10 21.38 -10.45
N PHE A 373 19.24 20.42 -11.37
CA PHE A 373 20.03 19.19 -11.18
C PHE A 373 21.53 19.50 -11.09
N ARG A 374 22.08 20.26 -12.04
CA ARG A 374 23.47 20.73 -12.05
C ARG A 374 23.79 21.61 -10.84
N GLY A 375 22.85 22.46 -10.42
CA GLY A 375 22.99 23.31 -9.25
C GLY A 375 23.05 22.54 -7.93
N GLU A 376 22.62 21.28 -7.88
CA GLU A 376 22.72 20.40 -6.71
C GLU A 376 23.85 19.38 -6.86
N PHE A 377 23.84 18.57 -7.91
CA PHE A 377 24.73 17.42 -8.08
C PHE A 377 26.07 17.76 -8.75
N GLY A 378 26.18 18.90 -9.45
CA GLY A 378 27.40 19.39 -10.09
C GLY A 378 27.60 18.97 -11.55
N LEU A 379 26.73 18.11 -12.09
CA LEU A 379 26.69 17.61 -13.47
C LEU A 379 25.28 17.78 -14.07
N SER A 380 25.14 17.70 -15.40
CA SER A 380 23.84 17.69 -16.08
C SER A 380 23.06 16.39 -15.87
N MET A 381 21.75 16.45 -16.13
CA MET A 381 20.89 15.25 -16.18
C MET A 381 21.36 14.27 -17.27
N THR A 382 21.88 14.77 -18.38
CA THR A 382 22.43 13.93 -19.46
C THR A 382 23.71 13.21 -19.03
N GLU A 383 24.66 13.93 -18.42
CA GLU A 383 25.89 13.33 -17.89
C GLU A 383 25.61 12.26 -16.83
N PHE A 384 24.59 12.47 -15.98
CA PHE A 384 24.13 11.43 -15.04
C PHE A 384 23.48 10.23 -15.76
N GLY A 385 22.59 10.47 -16.72
CA GLY A 385 21.92 9.41 -17.48
C GLY A 385 22.87 8.54 -18.32
N ASP A 386 23.90 9.14 -18.91
CA ASP A 386 24.94 8.44 -19.65
C ASP A 386 25.87 7.64 -18.72
N ALA A 387 26.19 8.18 -17.53
CA ALA A 387 26.97 7.46 -16.52
C ALA A 387 26.18 6.26 -15.95
N PHE A 388 24.90 6.44 -15.64
CA PHE A 388 23.99 5.38 -15.20
C PHE A 388 23.85 4.28 -16.25
N ARG A 389 23.61 4.64 -17.52
CA ARG A 389 23.60 3.69 -18.63
C ARG A 389 24.93 2.94 -18.79
N SER A 390 26.05 3.63 -18.60
CA SER A 390 27.39 3.02 -18.67
C SER A 390 27.64 2.02 -17.53
N LYS A 391 27.05 2.23 -16.35
CA LYS A 391 27.06 1.27 -15.24
C LYS A 391 26.23 0.03 -15.57
N LEU A 392 24.99 0.19 -16.03
CA LEU A 392 24.15 -0.91 -16.49
C LEU A 392 24.84 -1.75 -17.60
N ALA A 393 25.60 -1.11 -18.49
CA ALA A 393 26.37 -1.79 -19.53
C ALA A 393 27.58 -2.58 -18.98
N GLN A 394 28.09 -2.28 -17.79
CA GLN A 394 29.09 -3.08 -17.08
C GLN A 394 28.43 -4.27 -16.39
N GLU A 395 27.30 -4.05 -15.71
CA GLU A 395 26.50 -5.10 -15.06
C GLU A 395 26.06 -6.18 -16.07
N LEU A 396 25.73 -5.81 -17.32
CA LEU A 396 25.48 -6.76 -18.42
C LEU A 396 26.65 -7.72 -18.73
N GLN A 397 27.89 -7.42 -18.33
CA GLN A 397 29.06 -8.28 -18.54
C GLN A 397 29.38 -9.17 -17.33
N GLU A 398 28.69 -8.98 -16.21
CA GLU A 398 28.90 -9.77 -15.01
C GLU A 398 28.28 -11.16 -15.17
N GLN A 399 28.90 -12.16 -14.53
CA GLN A 399 28.48 -13.54 -14.60
C GLN A 399 28.67 -14.19 -13.23
N SER A 400 27.68 -14.96 -12.81
CA SER A 400 27.75 -15.81 -11.62
C SER A 400 28.13 -17.25 -11.97
N LYS A 401 28.87 -17.87 -11.06
CA LYS A 401 29.15 -19.31 -10.99
C LYS A 401 28.00 -20.09 -10.36
N GLY A 402 27.07 -19.41 -9.68
CA GLY A 402 25.95 -20.01 -8.96
C GLY A 402 25.33 -19.07 -7.93
N VAL A 403 24.49 -19.63 -7.05
CA VAL A 403 23.78 -18.92 -5.99
C VAL A 403 24.03 -19.53 -4.61
N GLU A 404 24.22 -18.68 -3.60
CA GLU A 404 24.19 -19.03 -2.19
C GLU A 404 22.81 -18.69 -1.62
N VAL A 405 22.17 -19.64 -0.93
CA VAL A 405 20.82 -19.51 -0.38
C VAL A 405 20.83 -19.89 1.09
N THR A 406 20.38 -18.98 1.96
CA THR A 406 20.19 -19.27 3.39
C THR A 406 18.71 -19.53 3.68
N LEU A 407 18.45 -20.70 4.26
CA LEU A 407 17.13 -21.18 4.64
C LEU A 407 17.00 -21.26 6.17
N ASN A 408 15.79 -21.04 6.68
CA ASN A 408 15.41 -21.29 8.07
C ASN A 408 14.30 -22.35 8.08
N VAL A 409 14.61 -23.54 8.62
CA VAL A 409 13.73 -24.71 8.59
C VAL A 409 13.14 -24.93 9.98
N THR A 410 11.82 -24.94 10.09
CA THR A 410 11.11 -25.24 11.35
C THR A 410 10.74 -26.72 11.44
N SER A 411 10.42 -27.21 12.64
CA SER A 411 9.93 -28.58 12.86
C SER A 411 8.57 -28.91 12.22
N GLN A 412 7.94 -27.94 11.56
CA GLN A 412 6.77 -28.17 10.69
C GLN A 412 7.15 -28.86 9.39
N PHE A 413 8.39 -28.70 8.91
CA PHE A 413 8.87 -29.40 7.72
C PHE A 413 9.55 -30.73 8.12
N GLN A 414 8.99 -31.83 7.63
CA GLN A 414 9.57 -33.17 7.62
C GLN A 414 9.23 -33.74 6.24
N GLY A 415 10.25 -34.09 5.46
CA GLY A 415 10.09 -34.38 4.03
C GLY A 415 11.41 -34.41 3.26
N THR A 416 11.28 -34.68 1.97
CA THR A 416 12.36 -34.55 0.98
C THR A 416 12.48 -33.10 0.52
N PHE A 417 13.71 -32.61 0.46
CA PHE A 417 14.06 -31.32 -0.12
C PHE A 417 14.89 -31.57 -1.38
N SER A 418 14.52 -30.91 -2.48
CA SER A 418 15.09 -31.16 -3.80
C SER A 418 15.56 -29.85 -4.44
N VAL A 419 16.73 -29.87 -5.06
CA VAL A 419 17.29 -28.72 -5.80
C VAL A 419 17.43 -29.06 -7.27
N LEU A 420 16.89 -28.21 -8.14
CA LEU A 420 17.24 -28.15 -9.56
C LEU A 420 18.04 -26.87 -9.82
N GLY A 421 19.30 -27.03 -10.23
CA GLY A 421 20.14 -25.92 -10.64
C GLY A 421 19.93 -25.54 -12.11
N GLN A 422 20.34 -24.32 -12.49
CA GLN A 422 20.36 -23.88 -13.89
C GLN A 422 21.10 -24.88 -14.78
N ASN A 423 20.62 -25.03 -16.02
CA ASN A 423 21.21 -25.91 -17.03
C ASN A 423 21.34 -27.40 -16.60
N SER A 424 20.66 -27.79 -15.51
CA SER A 424 20.67 -29.15 -14.99
C SER A 424 19.44 -29.93 -15.45
N SER A 425 19.64 -31.22 -15.76
CA SER A 425 18.58 -32.18 -16.05
C SER A 425 18.31 -33.14 -14.89
N GLN A 426 18.83 -32.86 -13.69
CA GLN A 426 18.69 -33.72 -12.51
C GLN A 426 18.35 -32.95 -11.23
N TRP A 427 17.27 -33.36 -10.57
CA TRP A 427 16.94 -32.93 -9.21
C TRP A 427 17.85 -33.63 -8.21
N LYS A 428 18.45 -32.87 -7.29
CA LYS A 428 19.28 -33.39 -6.20
C LYS A 428 18.48 -33.48 -4.91
N LEU A 429 18.20 -34.70 -4.46
CA LEU A 429 17.34 -35.00 -3.33
C LEU A 429 18.17 -35.12 -2.04
N PHE A 430 17.70 -34.50 -0.96
CA PHE A 430 18.26 -34.59 0.39
C PHE A 430 17.17 -34.28 1.43
N ASN A 431 17.52 -34.18 2.72
CA ASN A 431 16.60 -33.77 3.77
C ASN A 431 17.28 -32.72 4.64
N LEU A 432 16.51 -31.75 5.13
CA LEU A 432 16.97 -30.71 6.04
C LEU A 432 16.40 -30.97 7.44
N THR A 433 17.24 -30.81 8.48
CA THR A 433 16.77 -30.80 9.88
C THR A 433 16.23 -29.43 10.26
N PRO A 434 15.45 -29.29 11.35
CA PRO A 434 15.13 -27.97 11.89
C PRO A 434 16.40 -27.17 12.24
N GLY A 435 16.44 -25.89 11.88
CA GLY A 435 17.61 -25.01 12.02
C GLY A 435 17.86 -24.13 10.79
N GLN A 436 18.92 -23.33 10.84
CA GLN A 436 19.40 -22.56 9.68
C GLN A 436 20.34 -23.42 8.82
N HIS A 437 20.19 -23.31 7.50
CA HIS A 437 21.04 -23.98 6.51
C HIS A 437 21.50 -22.99 5.45
N THR A 438 22.69 -23.20 4.88
CA THR A 438 23.17 -22.42 3.73
C THR A 438 23.58 -23.38 2.62
N LEU A 439 22.89 -23.31 1.49
CA LEU A 439 23.15 -24.11 0.29
C LEU A 439 23.94 -23.28 -0.72
N ARG A 440 24.88 -23.89 -1.45
CA ARG A 440 25.49 -23.29 -2.65
C ARG A 440 25.22 -24.13 -3.86
N ILE A 441 24.57 -23.54 -4.86
CA ILE A 441 24.02 -24.20 -6.03
C ILE A 441 24.74 -23.62 -7.25
N TYR A 442 25.65 -24.40 -7.83
CA TYR A 442 26.54 -23.94 -8.90
C TYR A 442 26.01 -24.30 -10.30
N LYS A 443 26.31 -23.46 -11.29
CA LYS A 443 26.01 -23.68 -12.72
C LYS A 443 26.81 -24.84 -13.32
N ASP A 444 27.89 -25.27 -12.66
CA ASP A 444 28.62 -26.52 -12.96
C ASP A 444 27.89 -27.79 -12.44
N GLY A 445 26.72 -27.61 -11.80
CA GLY A 445 25.90 -28.67 -11.20
C GLY A 445 26.31 -29.06 -9.78
N ARG A 446 27.39 -28.51 -9.19
CA ARG A 446 27.79 -28.79 -7.80
C ARG A 446 26.77 -28.22 -6.81
N LEU A 447 26.60 -28.95 -5.71
CA LEU A 447 25.80 -28.56 -4.56
C LEU A 447 26.68 -28.67 -3.29
N GLU A 448 26.71 -27.61 -2.49
CA GLU A 448 27.32 -27.60 -1.15
C GLU A 448 26.25 -27.26 -0.11
N GLY A 449 26.51 -27.60 1.16
CA GLY A 449 25.59 -27.35 2.29
C GLY A 449 24.58 -28.48 2.56
N ALA A 450 24.48 -29.48 1.69
CA ALA A 450 23.63 -30.66 1.88
C ALA A 450 24.33 -31.96 1.42
N THR A 451 23.95 -33.08 2.03
CA THR A 451 24.37 -34.42 1.58
C THR A 451 23.29 -35.02 0.68
N VAL A 452 23.57 -35.05 -0.62
CA VAL A 452 22.68 -35.64 -1.64
C VAL A 452 22.51 -37.14 -1.37
N ARG A 453 21.25 -37.60 -1.42
CA ARG A 453 20.85 -39.01 -1.29
C ARG A 453 20.60 -39.67 -2.63
N ASP A 454 19.98 -38.94 -3.57
CA ASP A 454 19.60 -39.42 -4.90
C ASP A 454 19.60 -38.28 -5.93
N ALA A 455 19.61 -38.62 -7.22
CA ALA A 455 19.62 -37.69 -8.35
C ALA A 455 18.69 -38.17 -9.49
N ILE A 456 17.45 -37.69 -9.51
CA ILE A 456 16.41 -38.12 -10.47
C ILE A 456 16.35 -37.20 -11.70
N GLY A 457 16.19 -37.80 -12.88
CA GLY A 457 16.32 -37.13 -14.18
C GLY A 457 14.99 -36.82 -14.88
N GLU A 458 14.19 -35.93 -14.32
CA GLU A 458 12.91 -35.48 -14.89
C GLU A 458 12.75 -33.95 -14.75
N SER A 459 13.43 -33.18 -15.62
CA SER A 459 13.30 -31.72 -15.66
C SER A 459 13.61 -31.11 -17.03
N ASP A 460 12.92 -30.01 -17.35
CA ASP A 460 13.32 -29.10 -18.42
C ASP A 460 14.41 -28.15 -17.88
N PRO A 461 15.63 -28.12 -18.44
CA PRO A 461 16.74 -27.32 -17.92
C PRO A 461 16.56 -25.82 -18.19
N THR A 462 15.87 -25.12 -17.29
CA THR A 462 15.80 -23.65 -17.31
C THR A 462 17.19 -23.02 -17.24
N THR A 463 17.47 -22.07 -18.15
CA THR A 463 18.79 -21.44 -18.27
C THR A 463 19.06 -20.38 -17.20
N ASN A 464 18.02 -19.71 -16.68
CA ASN A 464 18.12 -18.61 -15.73
C ASN A 464 17.43 -18.85 -14.38
N MET A 465 16.84 -20.03 -14.13
CA MET A 465 16.13 -20.33 -12.88
C MET A 465 16.81 -21.42 -12.05
N VAL A 466 16.63 -21.35 -10.73
CA VAL A 466 16.97 -22.40 -9.75
C VAL A 466 15.70 -22.70 -8.94
N PHE A 467 15.35 -23.98 -8.81
CA PHE A 467 14.17 -24.41 -8.08
C PHE A 467 14.52 -25.14 -6.80
N LEU A 468 13.83 -24.79 -5.73
CA LEU A 468 13.89 -25.42 -4.40
C LEU A 468 12.54 -26.09 -4.12
N ALA A 469 12.43 -27.39 -4.36
CA ALA A 469 11.19 -28.14 -4.17
C ALA A 469 11.15 -28.85 -2.80
N MET A 470 9.94 -28.98 -2.26
CA MET A 470 9.66 -29.44 -0.90
C MET A 470 8.48 -30.42 -0.93
N GLU A 471 8.75 -31.68 -0.63
CA GLU A 471 7.77 -32.76 -0.60
C GLU A 471 7.68 -33.31 0.84
N PRO A 472 6.60 -33.01 1.59
CA PRO A 472 6.49 -33.41 2.99
C PRO A 472 6.15 -34.91 3.14
N ASP A 473 6.80 -35.59 4.09
CA ASP A 473 6.60 -37.02 4.40
C ASP A 473 5.13 -37.33 4.76
N VAL A 474 4.43 -36.33 5.30
CA VAL A 474 2.98 -36.34 5.57
C VAL A 474 2.38 -35.03 5.00
N PRO A 475 1.42 -35.11 4.07
CA PRO A 475 0.79 -33.95 3.45
C PRO A 475 0.22 -32.95 4.47
N VAL A 476 0.52 -31.67 4.26
CA VAL A 476 0.19 -30.58 5.20
C VAL A 476 -1.15 -29.95 4.83
N THR A 477 -2.02 -29.73 5.82
CA THR A 477 -3.30 -29.05 5.59
C THR A 477 -3.17 -27.54 5.87
N GLU A 478 -3.29 -26.71 4.84
CA GLU A 478 -3.35 -25.24 4.95
C GLU A 478 -4.69 -24.73 4.40
N GLY A 479 -5.37 -23.84 5.13
CA GLY A 479 -6.66 -23.26 4.69
C GLY A 479 -7.80 -24.29 4.46
N GLY A 480 -7.66 -25.51 4.98
CA GLY A 480 -8.57 -26.63 4.70
C GLY A 480 -8.25 -27.42 3.43
N LYS A 481 -7.25 -27.02 2.65
CA LYS A 481 -6.70 -27.78 1.52
C LYS A 481 -5.52 -28.63 1.97
N ARG A 482 -5.40 -29.84 1.41
CA ARG A 482 -4.19 -30.67 1.53
C ARG A 482 -3.18 -30.22 0.47
N ILE A 483 -1.96 -29.89 0.90
CA ILE A 483 -0.82 -29.54 0.05
C ILE A 483 0.06 -30.77 -0.10
N GLU A 484 0.30 -31.18 -1.35
CA GLU A 484 1.13 -32.37 -1.67
C GLU A 484 2.57 -31.98 -1.97
N TYR A 485 2.78 -30.88 -2.69
CA TYR A 485 4.10 -30.38 -3.08
C TYR A 485 4.12 -28.85 -3.00
N ALA A 486 5.30 -28.30 -2.75
CA ALA A 486 5.52 -26.87 -2.71
C ALA A 486 6.98 -26.55 -3.06
N GLY A 487 7.31 -25.27 -3.18
CA GLY A 487 8.69 -24.87 -3.40
C GLY A 487 8.89 -23.37 -3.54
N ALA A 488 10.07 -23.01 -4.00
CA ALA A 488 10.43 -21.64 -4.37
C ALA A 488 11.33 -21.59 -5.59
N ALA A 489 11.12 -20.58 -6.43
CA ALA A 489 11.97 -20.29 -7.58
C ALA A 489 12.88 -19.09 -7.29
N LEU A 490 14.13 -19.20 -7.69
CA LEU A 490 15.11 -18.12 -7.70
C LEU A 490 15.44 -17.78 -9.15
N MET A 491 15.48 -16.50 -9.47
CA MET A 491 15.81 -15.99 -10.81
C MET A 491 17.21 -15.41 -10.81
N ASP A 492 17.95 -15.69 -11.88
CA ASP A 492 19.20 -15.04 -12.26
C ASP A 492 18.89 -13.99 -13.33
N SER A 493 19.35 -12.77 -13.11
CA SER A 493 19.31 -11.69 -14.08
C SER A 493 20.72 -11.13 -14.21
N PHE A 494 21.33 -11.37 -15.37
CA PHE A 494 22.67 -10.90 -15.74
C PHE A 494 23.76 -11.14 -14.68
N GLY A 495 23.69 -12.28 -13.99
CA GLY A 495 24.67 -12.69 -12.99
C GLY A 495 24.24 -12.46 -11.55
N GLU A 496 23.23 -11.62 -11.28
CA GLU A 496 22.68 -11.44 -9.94
C GLU A 496 21.45 -12.33 -9.67
N TYR A 497 21.28 -12.76 -8.41
CA TYR A 497 20.20 -13.68 -8.02
C TYR A 497 19.24 -13.07 -7.00
N ALA A 498 17.94 -13.29 -7.17
CA ALA A 498 16.93 -12.98 -6.16
C ALA A 498 15.80 -14.02 -6.12
N PHE A 499 14.96 -13.90 -5.09
CA PHE A 499 13.75 -14.68 -4.91
C PHE A 499 12.71 -14.26 -5.94
N LEU A 500 12.12 -15.21 -6.68
CA LEU A 500 11.01 -14.92 -7.59
C LEU A 500 9.67 -15.13 -6.90
N ASN A 501 9.39 -16.34 -6.40
CA ASN A 501 8.15 -16.69 -5.72
C ASN A 501 8.30 -17.98 -4.90
N VAL A 502 7.35 -18.22 -4.00
CA VAL A 502 7.00 -19.57 -3.54
C VAL A 502 5.80 -20.07 -4.35
N TRP A 503 5.66 -21.38 -4.47
CA TRP A 503 4.42 -22.02 -4.92
C TRP A 503 3.97 -23.09 -3.94
N LYS A 504 2.67 -23.39 -3.94
CA LYS A 504 2.05 -24.50 -3.23
C LYS A 504 1.03 -25.15 -4.15
N THR A 505 1.07 -26.47 -4.30
CA THR A 505 0.14 -27.21 -5.14
C THR A 505 -0.79 -28.04 -4.26
N ASP A 506 -2.10 -27.86 -4.41
CA ASP A 506 -3.08 -28.66 -3.66
C ASP A 506 -3.31 -30.05 -4.29
N SER A 507 -3.97 -30.94 -3.54
CA SER A 507 -4.26 -32.33 -3.92
C SER A 507 -5.10 -32.52 -5.18
N ASN A 508 -5.55 -31.44 -5.84
CA ASN A 508 -6.23 -31.49 -7.14
C ASN A 508 -5.37 -30.88 -8.27
N GLY A 509 -4.11 -30.56 -8.01
CA GLY A 509 -3.17 -29.99 -8.98
C GLY A 509 -3.25 -28.46 -9.14
N ASN A 510 -3.90 -27.72 -8.23
CA ASN A 510 -3.97 -26.25 -8.34
C ASN A 510 -2.78 -25.58 -7.64
N ASP A 511 -1.97 -24.86 -8.41
CA ASP A 511 -0.90 -24.01 -7.90
C ASP A 511 -1.43 -22.71 -7.29
N GLN A 512 -0.72 -22.25 -6.26
CA GLN A 512 -0.97 -21.00 -5.54
C GLN A 512 0.37 -20.31 -5.27
N PHE A 513 0.49 -19.02 -5.62
CA PHE A 513 1.73 -18.24 -5.53
C PHE A 513 1.61 -17.08 -4.52
N PRO A 514 1.51 -17.36 -3.20
CA PRO A 514 1.35 -16.32 -2.20
C PRO A 514 2.59 -15.43 -2.09
N GLU A 515 2.41 -14.12 -1.90
CA GLU A 515 3.52 -13.18 -1.72
C GLU A 515 4.14 -13.30 -0.32
N THR A 516 4.98 -14.32 -0.15
CA THR A 516 5.71 -14.61 1.07
C THR A 516 7.02 -15.33 0.75
N ASN A 517 8.02 -15.22 1.64
CA ASN A 517 9.27 -15.95 1.57
C ASN A 517 9.23 -17.32 2.30
N ARG A 518 8.06 -17.74 2.80
CA ARG A 518 7.90 -18.95 3.64
C ARG A 518 6.82 -19.90 3.14
N VAL A 519 7.14 -21.20 3.11
CA VAL A 519 6.26 -22.27 2.63
C VAL A 519 6.56 -23.59 3.35
N LEU A 520 5.52 -24.36 3.73
CA LEU A 520 5.62 -25.65 4.46
C LEU A 520 6.54 -25.65 5.71
N GLY A 521 6.76 -24.50 6.33
CA GLY A 521 7.66 -24.38 7.48
C GLY A 521 9.14 -24.13 7.14
N VAL A 522 9.49 -23.99 5.87
CA VAL A 522 10.78 -23.48 5.39
C VAL A 522 10.65 -22.02 4.99
N GLU A 523 11.61 -21.20 5.41
CA GLU A 523 11.70 -19.77 5.11
C GLU A 523 13.00 -19.46 4.37
N ILE A 524 12.91 -18.64 3.31
CA ILE A 524 14.07 -18.13 2.58
C ILE A 524 14.50 -16.81 3.22
N VAL A 525 15.71 -16.80 3.78
CA VAL A 525 16.22 -15.70 4.61
C VAL A 525 17.14 -14.77 3.82
N ASN A 526 18.03 -15.33 3.00
CA ASN A 526 18.98 -14.59 2.20
C ASN A 526 19.30 -15.32 0.89
N ILE A 527 19.57 -14.57 -0.17
CA ILE A 527 20.05 -15.04 -1.46
C ILE A 527 21.24 -14.17 -1.87
N LYS A 528 22.25 -14.75 -2.51
CA LYS A 528 23.42 -14.01 -2.98
C LYS A 528 24.04 -14.70 -4.19
N ALA A 529 24.44 -13.93 -5.21
CA ALA A 529 25.26 -14.46 -6.30
C ALA A 529 26.66 -14.91 -5.84
N ILE A 530 27.18 -15.95 -6.48
CA ILE A 530 28.54 -16.45 -6.32
C ILE A 530 29.32 -16.10 -7.59
N HIS A 531 30.32 -15.22 -7.50
CA HIS A 531 31.16 -14.78 -8.62
C HIS A 531 32.54 -15.46 -8.66
#